data_AF-A0AA36F9H0-F1
#
_entry.id   AF-A0AA36F9H0-F1
#
_cell.length_a   1.000
_cell.length_b   1.000
_cell.length_c   1.000
_cell.angle_alpha   90.00
_cell.angle_beta   90.00
_cell.angle_gamma   90.00
#
_symmetry.space_group_name_H-M   'P 1'
#
loop_
_entity.id
_entity.type
_entity.pdbx_description
1 polymer ?
#
loop_
_entity_poly.entity_id
_entity_poly.type
_entity_poly.pdbx_seq_one_letter_code
_entity_poly.pdbx_strand_id
1 'polypeptide(L)'
;MGNLPRHAESLSDDDINKLWECDQLGPNTPESILNTLWWNNTVHFGIRSVKPHNDMRWGDVSLHVDNEGKEFLQFRERQSKTCQGDNLDHAHNIYPKAWATNDERCPVNLYKRFADLRPSDYSSPDSLFYLATNCKDASHSHPWFKRQPLGVNKLGTIMKRMAKSAGLDNRRFTNHSAHKYLVQKLADQNIPPTEIMQISGHRNVQSINSYSNISMDCHRVISNILSSNNDQPGSLLPPSHTAAASASERQRYVESTSERCHLLWFIALHFLGSNIWGNNQCELLWFRCKATSSHR
;
A
#
# COMPACT_ATOMS: atom_id res chain seq x y z
N MET A 1 23.28 20.50 -4.59
CA MET A 1 21.83 20.59 -4.82
C MET A 1 21.60 21.17 -6.21
N GLY A 2 21.22 20.33 -7.18
CA GLY A 2 20.92 20.78 -8.54
C GLY A 2 19.41 20.96 -8.71
N ASN A 3 18.95 22.19 -8.85
CA ASN A 3 17.58 22.47 -9.29
C ASN A 3 17.46 22.07 -10.76
N LEU A 4 16.96 20.86 -11.02
CA LEU A 4 16.52 20.51 -12.36
C LEU A 4 15.23 21.29 -12.68
N PRO A 5 15.11 21.95 -13.84
CA PRO A 5 13.97 22.80 -14.22
C PRO A 5 12.65 22.05 -14.45
N ARG A 6 12.54 20.80 -13.96
CA ARG A 6 11.44 19.87 -14.25
C ARG A 6 11.03 18.99 -13.06
N HIS A 7 11.33 19.38 -11.83
CA HIS A 7 10.87 18.62 -10.67
C HIS A 7 9.42 18.97 -10.32
N ALA A 8 8.59 17.97 -10.05
CA ALA A 8 7.25 18.22 -9.51
C ALA A 8 7.36 18.64 -8.04
N GLU A 9 6.62 19.65 -7.63
CA GLU A 9 6.62 20.12 -6.23
C GLU A 9 5.70 19.28 -5.36
N SER A 10 5.97 19.22 -4.05
CA SER A 10 5.02 18.67 -3.08
C SER A 10 3.86 19.63 -2.88
N LEU A 11 2.65 19.10 -2.64
CA LEU A 11 1.54 19.91 -2.16
C LEU A 11 1.79 20.31 -0.71
N SER A 12 1.33 21.50 -0.31
CA SER A 12 1.19 21.91 1.08
C SER A 12 -0.22 21.63 1.60
N ASP A 13 -0.42 21.75 2.92
CA ASP A 13 -1.76 21.68 3.50
C ASP A 13 -2.68 22.79 2.95
N ASP A 14 -2.15 23.99 2.69
CA ASP A 14 -2.88 25.10 2.08
C ASP A 14 -3.32 24.80 0.64
N ASP A 15 -2.44 24.18 -0.15
CA ASP A 15 -2.81 23.73 -1.51
C ASP A 15 -3.98 22.75 -1.43
N ILE A 16 -3.94 21.80 -0.48
CA ILE A 16 -5.01 20.81 -0.28
C ILE A 16 -6.29 21.51 0.15
N ASN A 17 -6.23 22.42 1.13
CA ASN A 17 -7.39 23.18 1.59
C ASN A 17 -8.04 23.93 0.42
N LYS A 18 -7.25 24.58 -0.43
CA LYS A 18 -7.76 25.26 -1.63
C LYS A 18 -8.45 24.30 -2.60
N LEU A 19 -7.96 23.08 -2.76
CA LEU A 19 -8.61 22.07 -3.59
C LEU A 19 -9.98 21.66 -3.05
N TRP A 20 -10.14 21.60 -1.72
CA TRP A 20 -11.44 21.37 -1.07
C TRP A 20 -12.37 22.57 -1.25
N GLU A 21 -11.89 23.79 -1.02
CA GLU A 21 -12.67 25.03 -1.18
C GLU A 21 -13.19 25.21 -2.62
N CYS A 22 -12.40 24.79 -3.61
CA CYS A 22 -12.75 24.85 -5.04
C CYS A 22 -13.56 23.64 -5.55
N ASP A 23 -14.06 22.78 -4.65
CA ASP A 23 -14.79 21.53 -4.94
C ASP A 23 -14.05 20.61 -5.93
N GLN A 24 -12.71 20.71 -5.98
CA GLN A 24 -11.88 19.76 -6.73
C GLN A 24 -11.72 18.46 -5.96
N LEU A 25 -11.67 18.58 -4.63
CA LEU A 25 -11.86 17.49 -3.68
C LEU A 25 -13.18 17.73 -2.94
N GLY A 26 -13.92 16.67 -2.64
CA GLY A 26 -15.21 16.77 -2.01
C GLY A 26 -16.19 15.69 -2.45
N PRO A 27 -17.31 15.53 -1.73
CA PRO A 27 -18.32 14.55 -2.04
C PRO A 27 -19.43 15.07 -2.98
N ASN A 28 -19.36 16.33 -3.44
CA ASN A 28 -20.51 17.02 -4.01
C ASN A 28 -20.77 16.72 -5.49
N THR A 29 -19.72 16.46 -6.28
CA THR A 29 -19.84 16.20 -7.72
C THR A 29 -19.24 14.85 -8.11
N PRO A 30 -19.67 14.24 -9.24
CA PRO A 30 -19.05 13.01 -9.72
C PRO A 30 -17.53 13.15 -9.96
N GLU A 31 -17.07 14.32 -10.37
CA GLU A 31 -15.64 14.59 -10.59
C GLU A 31 -14.88 14.80 -9.27
N SER A 32 -15.42 15.57 -8.32
CA SER A 32 -14.81 15.78 -7.01
C SER A 32 -14.68 14.45 -6.24
N ILE A 33 -15.69 13.57 -6.33
CA ILE A 33 -15.64 12.22 -5.70
C ILE A 33 -14.49 11.40 -6.29
N LEU A 34 -14.36 11.31 -7.62
CA LEU A 34 -13.28 10.55 -8.25
C LEU A 34 -11.91 11.10 -7.92
N ASN A 35 -11.78 12.43 -7.92
CA ASN A 35 -10.57 13.13 -7.52
C ASN A 35 -10.18 12.82 -6.08
N THR A 36 -11.15 12.81 -5.17
CA THR A 36 -10.91 12.55 -3.74
C THR A 36 -10.62 11.08 -3.47
N LEU A 37 -11.27 10.16 -4.19
CA LEU A 37 -10.92 8.73 -4.13
C LEU A 37 -9.51 8.49 -4.66
N TRP A 38 -9.13 9.15 -5.75
CA TRP A 38 -7.76 9.09 -6.26
C TRP A 38 -6.76 9.62 -5.22
N TRP A 39 -7.04 10.79 -4.65
CA TRP A 39 -6.22 11.38 -3.59
C TRP A 39 -6.06 10.43 -2.41
N ASN A 40 -7.17 9.95 -1.84
CA ASN A 40 -7.18 9.04 -0.69
C ASN A 40 -6.41 7.75 -0.98
N ASN A 41 -6.59 7.16 -2.16
CA ASN A 41 -5.87 5.95 -2.56
C ASN A 41 -4.37 6.21 -2.73
N THR A 42 -3.96 7.40 -3.21
CA THR A 42 -2.55 7.76 -3.31
C THR A 42 -1.92 8.02 -1.94
N VAL A 43 -2.59 8.75 -1.04
CA VAL A 43 -2.00 9.14 0.25
C VAL A 43 -2.14 8.05 1.31
N HIS A 44 -3.27 7.36 1.43
CA HIS A 44 -3.44 6.33 2.45
C HIS A 44 -2.86 4.98 2.03
N PHE A 45 -2.97 4.62 0.74
CA PHE A 45 -2.49 3.32 0.25
C PHE A 45 -1.14 3.40 -0.48
N GLY A 46 -0.53 4.59 -0.58
CA GLY A 46 0.79 4.77 -1.17
C GLY A 46 0.87 4.51 -2.67
N ILE A 47 -0.26 4.50 -3.37
CA ILE A 47 -0.29 4.17 -4.81
C ILE A 47 0.31 5.31 -5.62
N ARG A 48 1.40 5.01 -6.33
CA ARG A 48 2.21 6.00 -7.07
C ARG A 48 1.79 6.25 -8.50
N SER A 49 1.52 5.15 -9.20
CA SER A 49 1.53 5.12 -10.66
C SER A 49 0.11 5.02 -11.20
N VAL A 50 -0.08 5.56 -12.41
CA VAL A 50 -1.39 5.55 -13.09
C VAL A 50 -1.89 4.12 -13.32
N LYS A 51 -0.98 3.18 -13.62
CA LYS A 51 -1.31 1.79 -13.93
C LYS A 51 -2.01 1.07 -12.76
N PRO A 52 -1.45 1.01 -11.53
CA PRO A 52 -2.17 0.46 -10.38
C PRO A 52 -3.54 1.10 -10.13
N HIS A 53 -3.68 2.43 -10.28
CA HIS A 53 -5.01 3.04 -10.19
C HIS A 53 -5.96 2.55 -11.28
N ASN A 54 -5.51 2.46 -12.53
CA ASN A 54 -6.34 2.02 -13.65
C ASN A 54 -6.70 0.53 -13.57
N ASP A 55 -5.79 -0.30 -13.06
CA ASP A 55 -5.97 -1.74 -12.89
C ASP A 55 -6.73 -2.10 -11.60
N MET A 56 -6.95 -1.15 -10.70
CA MET A 56 -7.66 -1.37 -9.43
C MET A 56 -9.08 -1.89 -9.68
N ARG A 57 -9.46 -2.92 -8.94
CA ARG A 57 -10.81 -3.49 -8.90
C ARG A 57 -11.54 -3.11 -7.62
N TRP A 58 -12.87 -3.21 -7.66
CA TRP A 58 -13.72 -2.88 -6.54
C TRP A 58 -13.36 -3.70 -5.30
N GLY A 59 -13.10 -5.00 -5.46
CA GLY A 59 -12.73 -5.90 -4.36
C GLY A 59 -11.30 -5.71 -3.82
N ASP A 60 -10.48 -4.85 -4.44
CA ASP A 60 -9.12 -4.56 -3.93
C ASP A 60 -9.17 -3.62 -2.72
N VAL A 61 -10.27 -2.87 -2.56
CA VAL A 61 -10.54 -2.04 -1.38
C VAL A 61 -11.72 -2.65 -0.63
N SER A 62 -11.49 -3.03 0.62
CA SER A 62 -12.49 -3.69 1.47
C SER A 62 -12.75 -2.88 2.73
N LEU A 63 -14.03 -2.79 3.13
CA LEU A 63 -14.46 -2.13 4.36
C LEU A 63 -14.45 -3.13 5.51
N HIS A 64 -13.82 -2.76 6.62
CA HIS A 64 -13.69 -3.56 7.83
C HIS A 64 -14.02 -2.72 9.06
N VAL A 65 -14.18 -3.39 10.20
CA VAL A 65 -14.35 -2.78 11.52
C VAL A 65 -13.25 -3.34 12.41
N ASP A 66 -12.57 -2.48 13.17
CA ASP A 66 -11.57 -2.92 14.14
C ASP A 66 -12.20 -3.35 15.48
N ASN A 67 -11.36 -3.80 16.41
CA ASN A 67 -11.80 -4.27 17.72
C ASN A 67 -12.42 -3.15 18.59
N GLU A 68 -12.20 -1.89 18.24
CA GLU A 68 -12.76 -0.72 18.92
C GLU A 68 -14.08 -0.26 18.27
N GLY A 69 -14.57 -0.98 17.27
CA GLY A 69 -15.79 -0.65 16.54
C GLY A 69 -15.61 0.43 15.48
N LYS A 70 -14.36 0.81 15.16
CA LYS A 70 -14.06 1.85 14.18
C LYS A 70 -13.86 1.26 12.79
N GLU A 71 -14.57 1.83 11.83
CA GLU A 71 -14.50 1.40 10.44
C GLU A 71 -13.18 1.82 9.78
N PHE A 72 -12.67 0.97 8.88
CA PHE A 72 -11.51 1.30 8.05
C PHE A 72 -11.58 0.62 6.68
N LEU A 73 -10.94 1.25 5.68
CA LEU A 73 -10.69 0.65 4.38
C LEU A 73 -9.34 -0.05 4.40
N GLN A 74 -9.26 -1.25 3.82
CA GLN A 74 -8.02 -1.98 3.60
C GLN A 74 -7.78 -2.17 2.11
N PHE A 75 -6.57 -1.85 1.65
CA PHE A 75 -6.16 -2.07 0.26
C PHE A 75 -5.30 -3.33 0.11
N ARG A 76 -5.69 -4.18 -0.84
CA ARG A 76 -4.96 -5.38 -1.24
C ARG A 76 -4.49 -5.22 -2.68
N GLU A 77 -3.18 -5.04 -2.86
CA GLU A 77 -2.60 -4.99 -4.19
C GLU A 77 -2.70 -6.38 -4.88
N ARG A 78 -3.25 -6.41 -6.09
CA ARG A 78 -3.23 -7.62 -6.93
C ARG A 78 -1.82 -7.78 -7.49
N GLN A 79 -1.19 -8.93 -7.25
CA GLN A 79 0.09 -9.25 -7.88
C GLN A 79 -0.10 -9.35 -9.41
N SER A 80 0.63 -8.52 -10.16
CA SER A 80 0.64 -8.60 -11.62
C SER A 80 1.49 -9.80 -12.07
N LYS A 81 1.05 -10.50 -13.13
CA LYS A 81 1.75 -11.66 -13.72
C LYS A 81 3.21 -11.37 -14.16
N THR A 82 3.61 -10.11 -14.26
CA THR A 82 4.98 -9.66 -14.57
C THR A 82 5.93 -9.61 -13.37
N CYS A 83 5.42 -9.87 -12.15
CA CYS A 83 6.26 -10.16 -11.00
C CYS A 83 6.61 -11.65 -11.03
N GLN A 84 7.44 -12.06 -12.00
CA GLN A 84 8.11 -13.37 -12.02
C GLN A 84 9.56 -13.13 -11.61
N GLY A 85 9.81 -13.27 -10.33
CA GLY A 85 11.15 -13.28 -9.75
C GLY A 85 11.02 -13.93 -8.39
N ASP A 86 11.83 -14.95 -8.12
CA ASP A 86 11.71 -15.88 -6.98
C ASP A 86 12.02 -15.26 -5.60
N ASN A 87 11.55 -14.04 -5.32
CA ASN A 87 11.70 -13.33 -4.04
C ASN A 87 10.52 -12.36 -3.79
N LEU A 88 9.28 -12.82 -3.97
CA LEU A 88 8.10 -11.95 -3.87
C LEU A 88 7.27 -12.12 -2.59
N ASP A 89 7.58 -13.12 -1.76
CA ASP A 89 6.88 -13.32 -0.48
C ASP A 89 7.23 -12.29 0.60
N HIS A 90 8.20 -11.39 0.36
CA HIS A 90 8.74 -10.51 1.40
C HIS A 90 8.56 -8.99 1.14
N ALA A 91 7.97 -8.57 0.02
CA ALA A 91 8.04 -7.15 -0.38
C ALA A 91 6.92 -6.25 0.18
N HIS A 92 5.73 -6.77 0.46
CA HIS A 92 4.61 -5.99 1.03
C HIS A 92 3.76 -6.84 1.98
N ASN A 93 4.32 -7.22 3.14
CA ASN A 93 3.59 -8.00 4.15
C ASN A 93 2.53 -7.19 4.94
N ILE A 94 2.28 -5.93 4.54
CA ILE A 94 1.36 -5.03 5.24
C ILE A 94 0.38 -4.46 4.23
N TYR A 95 -0.90 -4.75 4.45
CA TYR A 95 -2.00 -4.13 3.73
C TYR A 95 -2.23 -2.72 4.28
N PRO A 96 -2.09 -1.66 3.45
CA PRO A 96 -2.37 -0.30 3.88
C PRO A 96 -3.83 -0.14 4.32
N LYS A 97 -4.06 0.69 5.34
CA LYS A 97 -5.37 0.91 5.95
C LYS A 97 -5.69 2.41 6.05
N ALA A 98 -6.95 2.78 5.86
CA ALA A 98 -7.46 4.13 6.02
C ALA A 98 -8.69 4.11 6.94
N TRP A 99 -8.53 4.61 8.17
CA TRP A 99 -9.61 4.62 9.15
C TRP A 99 -10.64 5.72 8.87
N ALA A 100 -11.87 5.46 9.30
CA ALA A 100 -12.91 6.48 9.37
C ALA A 100 -12.47 7.63 10.29
N THR A 101 -12.75 8.84 9.87
CA THR A 101 -12.59 10.05 10.69
C THR A 101 -13.96 10.69 10.89
N ASN A 102 -14.10 11.51 11.94
CA ASN A 102 -15.33 12.26 12.21
C ASN A 102 -15.38 13.59 11.43
N ASP A 103 -14.64 13.68 10.33
CA ASP A 103 -14.46 14.87 9.50
C ASP A 103 -15.17 14.70 8.15
N GLU A 104 -15.50 15.80 7.49
CA GLU A 104 -16.01 15.85 6.12
C GLU A 104 -15.05 15.19 5.13
N ARG A 105 -13.74 15.19 5.41
CA ARG A 105 -12.70 14.57 4.57
C ARG A 105 -12.51 13.06 4.82
N CYS A 106 -13.46 12.42 5.50
CA CYS A 106 -13.37 11.00 5.87
C CYS A 106 -13.29 10.07 4.66
N PRO A 107 -12.23 9.23 4.53
CA PRO A 107 -12.06 8.33 3.39
C PRO A 107 -13.12 7.23 3.34
N VAL A 108 -13.57 6.74 4.49
CA VAL A 108 -14.62 5.70 4.61
C VAL A 108 -15.97 6.24 4.14
N ASN A 109 -16.37 7.43 4.61
CA ASN A 109 -17.65 8.04 4.23
C ASN A 109 -17.69 8.34 2.72
N LEU A 110 -16.58 8.83 2.17
CA LEU A 110 -16.46 9.05 0.73
C LEU A 110 -16.57 7.74 -0.07
N TYR A 111 -15.91 6.67 0.39
CA TYR A 111 -16.00 5.35 -0.26
C TYR A 111 -17.43 4.81 -0.25
N LYS A 112 -18.14 4.92 0.89
CA LYS A 112 -19.56 4.52 0.99
C LYS A 112 -20.44 5.32 0.04
N ARG A 113 -20.30 6.66 0.02
CA ARG A 113 -21.02 7.51 -0.93
C ARG A 113 -20.72 7.14 -2.38
N PHE A 114 -19.46 6.84 -2.70
CA PHE A 114 -19.12 6.34 -4.02
C PHE A 114 -19.80 5.01 -4.32
N ALA A 115 -19.85 4.07 -3.37
CA ALA A 115 -20.55 2.79 -3.51
C ALA A 115 -22.03 2.97 -3.86
N ASP A 116 -22.73 3.89 -3.17
CA ASP A 116 -24.16 4.18 -3.39
C ASP A 116 -24.44 4.80 -4.77
N LEU A 117 -23.47 5.57 -5.28
CA LEU A 117 -23.59 6.26 -6.57
C LEU A 117 -23.19 5.40 -7.78
N ARG A 118 -22.60 4.22 -7.54
CA ARG A 118 -22.28 3.24 -8.59
C ARG A 118 -23.56 2.57 -9.09
N PRO A 119 -23.56 2.04 -10.33
CA PRO A 119 -24.62 1.14 -10.77
C PRO A 119 -24.72 -0.06 -9.81
N SER A 120 -25.93 -0.36 -9.32
CA SER A 120 -26.19 -1.34 -8.27
C SER A 120 -25.71 -2.76 -8.59
N ASP A 121 -25.63 -3.11 -9.86
CA ASP A 121 -25.17 -4.40 -10.38
C ASP A 121 -23.72 -4.36 -10.91
N TYR A 122 -22.95 -3.32 -10.57
CA TYR A 122 -21.55 -3.14 -11.01
C TYR A 122 -20.57 -2.88 -9.85
N SER A 123 -20.74 -3.67 -8.79
CA SER A 123 -19.91 -3.66 -7.57
C SER A 123 -19.43 -5.06 -7.19
N SER A 124 -19.26 -5.96 -8.17
CA SER A 124 -18.62 -7.25 -7.94
C SER A 124 -17.12 -7.08 -7.67
N PRO A 125 -16.44 -8.02 -6.97
CA PRO A 125 -15.03 -7.90 -6.64
C PRO A 125 -14.09 -7.65 -7.85
N ASP A 126 -14.44 -8.14 -9.03
CA ASP A 126 -13.68 -7.95 -10.27
C ASP A 126 -14.15 -6.76 -11.13
N SER A 127 -15.19 -6.04 -10.69
CA SER A 127 -15.62 -4.78 -11.33
C SER A 127 -14.53 -3.71 -11.20
N LEU A 128 -14.46 -2.80 -12.18
CA LEU A 128 -13.48 -1.71 -12.15
C LEU A 128 -13.72 -0.76 -10.97
N PHE A 129 -12.65 -0.31 -10.31
CA PHE A 129 -12.77 0.66 -9.23
C PHE A 129 -13.14 2.04 -9.77
N TYR A 130 -12.31 2.64 -10.62
CA TYR A 130 -12.60 3.96 -11.19
C TYR A 130 -13.52 3.87 -12.40
N LEU A 131 -14.68 4.50 -12.28
CA LEU A 131 -15.70 4.54 -13.31
C LEU A 131 -15.78 5.91 -13.99
N ALA A 132 -16.17 5.93 -15.26
CA ALA A 132 -16.45 7.16 -15.98
C ALA A 132 -17.70 7.86 -15.44
N THR A 133 -17.71 9.19 -15.44
CA THR A 133 -18.82 10.01 -14.98
C THR A 133 -19.96 10.05 -15.99
N ASN A 134 -21.20 10.15 -15.50
CA ASN A 134 -22.35 10.41 -16.35
C ASN A 134 -22.51 11.93 -16.61
N CYS A 135 -22.19 12.37 -17.83
CA CYS A 135 -22.25 13.78 -18.22
C CYS A 135 -23.64 14.25 -18.68
N LYS A 136 -24.62 13.35 -18.79
CA LYS A 136 -25.91 13.67 -19.41
C LYS A 136 -26.93 14.28 -18.45
N ASP A 137 -26.82 13.96 -17.15
CA ASP A 137 -27.78 14.38 -16.14
C ASP A 137 -27.05 14.98 -14.94
N ALA A 138 -26.57 16.22 -15.08
CA ALA A 138 -26.01 16.97 -13.95
C ALA A 138 -27.07 17.27 -12.86
N SER A 139 -28.35 16.99 -13.12
CA SER A 139 -29.45 17.10 -12.18
C SER A 139 -29.97 15.71 -11.76
N HIS A 140 -29.41 15.18 -10.68
CA HIS A 140 -30.07 14.24 -9.76
C HIS A 140 -30.46 12.82 -10.23
N SER A 141 -30.22 12.38 -11.47
CA SER A 141 -30.49 10.98 -11.84
C SER A 141 -29.37 10.05 -11.35
N HIS A 142 -29.72 9.09 -10.48
CA HIS A 142 -28.83 7.98 -10.15
C HIS A 142 -28.85 6.96 -11.30
N PRO A 143 -27.73 6.29 -11.62
CA PRO A 143 -26.39 6.42 -11.02
C PRO A 143 -25.53 7.54 -11.65
N TRP A 144 -24.63 8.11 -10.84
CA TRP A 144 -23.68 9.14 -11.30
C TRP A 144 -22.52 8.59 -12.14
N PHE A 145 -22.27 7.28 -12.04
CA PHE A 145 -21.16 6.60 -12.72
C PHE A 145 -21.65 5.58 -13.74
N LYS A 146 -20.89 5.42 -14.82
CA LYS A 146 -21.16 4.46 -15.90
C LYS A 146 -20.31 3.21 -15.74
N ARG A 147 -20.76 2.10 -16.34
CA ARG A 147 -20.00 0.83 -16.43
C ARG A 147 -18.88 0.91 -17.46
N GLN A 148 -18.05 1.93 -17.34
CA GLN A 148 -16.97 2.21 -18.27
C GLN A 148 -15.75 2.63 -17.46
N PRO A 149 -14.54 2.20 -17.84
CA PRO A 149 -13.32 2.59 -17.16
C PRO A 149 -13.14 4.12 -17.23
N LEU A 150 -12.66 4.71 -16.14
CA LEU A 150 -12.12 6.05 -16.20
C LEU A 150 -10.88 6.07 -17.11
N GLY A 151 -10.85 7.00 -18.07
CA GLY A 151 -9.77 7.05 -19.06
C GLY A 151 -8.38 7.22 -18.43
N VAL A 152 -7.42 6.42 -18.89
CA VAL A 152 -6.02 6.42 -18.40
C VAL A 152 -5.39 7.81 -18.46
N ASN A 153 -5.66 8.57 -19.53
CA ASN A 153 -5.16 9.94 -19.66
C ASN A 153 -5.77 10.90 -18.63
N LYS A 154 -7.05 10.69 -18.26
CA LYS A 154 -7.70 11.48 -17.20
C LYS A 154 -7.05 11.17 -15.84
N LEU A 155 -6.87 9.89 -15.51
CA LEU A 155 -6.13 9.48 -14.31
C LEU A 155 -4.70 10.02 -14.30
N GLY A 156 -3.97 9.93 -15.41
CA GLY A 156 -2.58 10.39 -15.50
C GLY A 156 -2.39 11.91 -15.44
N THR A 157 -3.45 12.68 -15.63
CA THR A 157 -3.42 14.15 -15.55
C THR A 157 -4.29 14.70 -14.43
N ILE A 158 -4.80 13.86 -13.53
CA ILE A 158 -5.81 14.22 -12.54
C ILE A 158 -5.35 15.35 -11.61
N MET A 159 -4.13 15.25 -11.07
CA MET A 159 -3.58 16.31 -10.20
C MET A 159 -3.35 17.61 -10.97
N LYS A 160 -2.83 17.52 -12.20
CA LYS A 160 -2.61 18.68 -13.07
C LYS A 160 -3.94 19.40 -13.37
N ARG A 161 -5.01 18.64 -13.61
CA ARG A 161 -6.35 19.17 -13.87
C ARG A 161 -6.91 19.87 -12.62
N MET A 162 -6.85 19.21 -11.47
CA MET A 162 -7.29 19.79 -10.19
C MET A 162 -6.56 21.08 -9.87
N ALA A 163 -5.23 21.09 -9.98
CA ALA A 163 -4.43 22.29 -9.74
C ALA A 163 -4.79 23.43 -10.69
N LYS A 164 -5.00 23.15 -11.99
CA LYS A 164 -5.43 24.16 -12.96
C LYS A 164 -6.80 24.73 -12.60
N SER A 165 -7.77 23.88 -12.25
CA SER A 165 -9.11 24.31 -11.88
C SER A 165 -9.14 25.16 -10.59
N ALA A 166 -8.24 24.89 -9.65
CA ALA A 166 -8.10 25.66 -8.41
C ALA A 166 -7.19 26.90 -8.53
N GLY A 167 -6.71 27.25 -9.73
CA GLY A 167 -5.79 28.37 -9.94
C GLY A 167 -4.46 28.20 -9.18
N LEU A 168 -3.91 26.99 -9.21
CA LEU A 168 -2.59 26.61 -8.67
C LEU A 168 -1.60 26.30 -9.81
N ASP A 169 -1.78 26.93 -10.97
CA ASP A 169 -1.03 26.69 -12.20
C ASP A 169 0.32 27.40 -12.25
N ASN A 170 0.61 28.24 -11.27
CA ASN A 170 1.92 28.88 -11.07
C ASN A 170 3.02 27.88 -10.65
N ARG A 171 2.64 26.70 -10.14
CA ARG A 171 3.54 25.65 -9.66
C ARG A 171 3.32 24.36 -10.43
N ARG A 172 4.36 23.52 -10.53
CA ARG A 172 4.26 22.28 -11.29
C ARG A 172 3.74 21.13 -10.44
N PHE A 173 2.43 20.95 -10.44
CA PHE A 173 1.78 19.78 -9.84
C PHE A 173 1.56 18.65 -10.86
N THR A 174 1.92 17.45 -10.44
CA THR A 174 1.72 16.20 -11.18
C THR A 174 1.19 15.14 -10.23
N ASN A 175 0.77 13.97 -10.71
CA ASN A 175 0.33 12.89 -9.81
C ASN A 175 1.39 12.51 -8.77
N HIS A 176 2.68 12.63 -9.14
CA HIS A 176 3.78 12.38 -8.20
C HIS A 176 3.79 13.38 -7.03
N SER A 177 3.25 14.59 -7.19
CA SER A 177 3.14 15.60 -6.12
C SER A 177 2.30 15.13 -4.93
N ALA A 178 1.23 14.36 -5.17
CA ALA A 178 0.42 13.77 -4.11
C ALA A 178 1.20 12.72 -3.32
N HIS A 179 2.01 11.92 -4.00
CA HIS A 179 2.89 10.94 -3.34
C HIS A 179 4.02 11.61 -2.55
N LYS A 180 4.56 12.73 -3.05
CA LYS A 180 5.51 13.55 -2.28
C LYS A 180 4.88 14.13 -1.02
N TYR A 181 3.64 14.61 -1.13
CA TYR A 181 2.91 15.10 0.04
C TYR A 181 2.79 14.02 1.11
N LEU A 182 2.43 12.78 0.73
CA LEU A 182 2.41 11.65 1.67
C LEU A 182 3.76 11.50 2.41
N VAL A 183 4.86 11.41 1.67
CA VAL A 183 6.18 11.18 2.26
C VAL A 183 6.61 12.35 3.14
N GLN A 184 6.43 13.58 2.66
CA GLN A 184 6.77 14.80 3.37
C GLN A 184 5.95 14.94 4.66
N LYS A 185 4.63 14.77 4.56
CA LYS A 185 3.72 14.90 5.70
C LYS A 185 4.06 13.91 6.81
N LEU A 186 4.36 12.66 6.46
CA LEU A 186 4.76 11.66 7.46
C LEU A 186 6.13 11.96 8.06
N ALA A 187 7.09 12.42 7.24
CA ALA A 187 8.42 12.80 7.72
C ALA A 187 8.35 14.00 8.69
N ASP A 188 7.53 15.01 8.36
CA ASP A 188 7.34 16.20 9.21
C ASP A 188 6.66 15.86 10.55
N GLN A 189 5.88 14.77 10.60
CA GLN A 189 5.29 14.23 11.83
C GLN A 189 6.21 13.25 12.58
N ASN A 190 7.50 13.20 12.21
CA ASN A 190 8.51 12.33 12.83
C ASN A 190 8.20 10.83 12.77
N ILE A 191 7.41 10.38 11.78
CA ILE A 191 7.21 8.94 11.54
C ILE A 191 8.53 8.33 11.04
N PRO A 192 8.98 7.19 11.58
CA PRO A 192 10.24 6.58 11.18
C PRO A 192 10.31 6.30 9.66
N PRO A 193 11.44 6.60 8.99
CA PRO A 193 11.59 6.36 7.55
C PRO A 193 11.30 4.92 7.10
N THR A 194 11.48 3.94 7.99
CA THR A 194 11.14 2.52 7.75
C THR A 194 9.65 2.28 7.60
N GLU A 195 8.82 2.94 8.43
CA GLU A 195 7.36 2.86 8.34
C GLU A 195 6.84 3.62 7.12
N ILE A 196 7.40 4.80 6.86
CA ILE A 196 7.12 5.57 5.64
C ILE A 196 7.45 4.72 4.41
N MET A 197 8.57 4.00 4.42
CA MET A 197 8.98 3.13 3.30
C MET A 197 7.95 2.02 3.04
N GLN A 198 7.38 1.41 4.08
CA GLN A 198 6.37 0.37 3.97
C GLN A 198 5.07 0.89 3.34
N ILE A 199 4.58 2.05 3.81
CA ILE A 199 3.32 2.64 3.30
C ILE A 199 3.52 3.22 1.91
N SER A 200 4.57 4.02 1.73
CA SER A 200 4.84 4.67 0.46
C SER A 200 5.30 3.70 -0.61
N GLY A 201 5.80 2.51 -0.24
CA GLY A 201 6.29 1.42 -1.08
C GLY A 201 7.71 1.65 -1.62
N HIS A 202 8.56 2.44 -0.96
CA HIS A 202 9.92 2.72 -1.43
C HIS A 202 10.80 1.48 -1.18
N ARG A 203 11.81 1.24 -2.03
CA ARG A 203 12.75 0.13 -1.82
C ARG A 203 13.96 0.51 -0.97
N ASN A 204 14.22 1.82 -0.85
CA ASN A 204 15.43 2.34 -0.22
C ASN A 204 15.06 3.48 0.74
N VAL A 205 15.43 3.34 2.02
CA VAL A 205 15.22 4.36 3.06
C VAL A 205 15.91 5.69 2.71
N GLN A 206 17.05 5.65 2.01
CA GLN A 206 17.76 6.87 1.61
C GLN A 206 16.94 7.74 0.63
N SER A 207 16.03 7.12 -0.13
CA SER A 207 15.11 7.88 -0.99
C SER A 207 14.06 8.67 -0.17
N ILE A 208 13.75 8.23 1.05
CA ILE A 208 12.87 8.94 2.00
C ILE A 208 13.63 10.11 2.65
N ASN A 209 14.90 9.91 3.03
CA ASN A 209 15.73 10.97 3.63
C ASN A 209 15.92 12.19 2.70
N SER A 210 15.71 12.03 1.39
CA SER A 210 15.69 13.17 0.46
C SER A 210 14.50 14.14 0.69
N TYR A 211 13.47 13.69 1.41
CA TYR A 211 12.30 14.48 1.79
C TYR A 211 12.42 15.07 3.20
N SER A 212 13.34 14.59 4.04
CA SER A 212 13.55 15.15 5.37
C SER A 212 14.32 16.47 5.24
N ASN A 213 13.59 17.56 5.02
CA ASN A 213 14.08 18.90 5.31
C ASN A 213 13.84 19.17 6.80
N ILE A 214 14.78 19.82 7.45
CA ILE A 214 14.61 20.18 8.86
C ILE A 214 13.47 21.21 8.93
N SER A 215 12.36 20.84 9.57
CA SER A 215 11.21 21.74 9.73
C SER A 215 11.57 22.93 10.62
N MET A 216 10.83 24.04 10.50
CA MET A 216 11.03 25.21 11.39
C MET A 216 10.85 24.86 12.86
N ASP A 217 9.96 23.91 13.18
CA ASP A 217 9.77 23.45 14.56
C ASP A 217 10.93 22.57 15.03
N CYS A 218 11.51 21.75 14.14
CA CYS A 218 12.74 21.04 14.44
C CYS A 218 13.91 22.01 14.66
N HIS A 219 14.05 23.06 13.82
CA HIS A 219 15.00 24.15 14.07
C HIS A 219 14.75 24.86 15.41
N ARG A 220 13.49 25.08 15.79
CA ARG A 220 13.15 25.69 17.09
C ARG A 220 13.57 24.81 18.26
N VAL A 221 13.31 23.49 18.18
CA VAL A 221 13.76 22.52 19.19
C VAL A 221 15.28 22.47 19.26
N ILE A 222 15.97 22.35 18.11
CA ILE A 222 17.44 22.37 18.03
C ILE A 222 18.00 23.66 18.63
N SER A 223 17.44 24.81 18.25
CA SER A 223 17.86 26.12 18.77
C SER A 223 17.68 26.19 20.29
N ASN A 224 16.56 25.71 20.82
CA ASN A 224 16.30 25.71 22.26
C ASN A 224 17.30 24.83 23.01
N ILE A 225 17.61 23.63 22.51
CA ILE A 225 18.60 22.71 23.10
C ILE A 225 20.00 23.32 23.08
N LEU A 226 20.40 23.96 21.98
CA LEU A 226 21.71 24.58 21.85
C LEU A 226 21.84 25.87 22.67
N SER A 227 20.73 26.56 22.93
CA SER A 227 20.68 27.82 23.68
C SER A 227 20.49 27.61 25.18
N SER A 228 20.04 26.44 25.62
CA SER A 228 20.03 26.07 27.04
C SER A 228 21.47 25.92 27.52
N ASN A 229 22.01 26.97 28.15
CA ASN A 229 23.19 26.86 28.99
C ASN A 229 22.86 25.88 30.11
N ASN A 230 23.59 24.77 30.17
CA ASN A 230 23.52 23.79 31.26
C ASN A 230 24.01 24.44 32.57
N ASP A 231 23.17 25.25 33.20
CA ASP A 231 23.33 25.67 34.59
C ASP A 231 22.11 25.17 35.38
N GLN A 232 22.11 23.87 35.69
CA GLN A 232 21.76 23.27 36.99
C GLN A 232 21.65 21.74 36.86
N PRO A 233 22.26 20.95 37.78
CA PRO A 233 22.09 19.51 37.83
C PRO A 233 20.78 19.16 38.54
N GLY A 234 19.81 18.61 37.82
CA GLY A 234 18.69 17.93 38.46
C GLY A 234 17.39 18.00 37.68
N SER A 235 16.84 16.82 37.40
CA SER A 235 15.50 16.57 36.85
C SER A 235 15.30 16.96 35.38
N LEU A 236 15.45 15.98 34.49
CA LEU A 236 14.34 15.41 33.70
C LEU A 236 14.84 14.12 33.01
N LEU A 237 14.09 13.04 33.22
CA LEU A 237 14.39 11.69 32.75
C LEU A 237 14.51 11.60 31.22
N PRO A 238 15.50 10.86 30.68
CA PRO A 238 15.45 10.42 29.29
C PRO A 238 14.50 9.21 29.14
N PRO A 239 13.82 9.06 27.99
CA PRO A 239 13.05 7.85 27.70
C PRO A 239 13.98 6.64 27.61
N SER A 240 13.53 5.55 28.23
CA SER A 240 14.21 4.27 28.34
C SER A 240 14.55 3.67 26.97
N HIS A 241 15.81 3.77 26.57
CA HIS A 241 16.41 2.85 25.60
C HIS A 241 17.07 1.69 26.37
N THR A 242 16.39 0.55 26.42
CA THR A 242 17.03 -0.72 26.77
C THR A 242 17.90 -1.14 25.58
N ALA A 243 19.18 -0.81 25.63
CA ALA A 243 20.21 -1.41 24.79
C ALA A 243 21.04 -2.36 25.65
N ALA A 244 20.78 -3.67 25.54
CA ALA A 244 21.70 -4.70 26.01
C ALA A 244 22.71 -4.97 24.89
N ALA A 245 23.99 -4.78 25.22
CA ALA A 245 25.12 -5.00 24.35
C ALA A 245 25.30 -6.48 23.99
N SER A 246 25.83 -6.68 22.78
CA SER A 246 26.25 -7.93 22.17
C SER A 246 27.30 -8.71 22.98
N ALA A 247 27.19 -10.04 22.99
CA ALA A 247 28.32 -10.94 23.11
C ALA A 247 28.24 -12.02 22.03
N SER A 248 29.35 -12.17 21.32
CA SER A 248 29.61 -13.10 20.24
C SER A 248 29.76 -14.54 20.73
N GLU A 249 29.17 -15.51 20.04
CA GLU A 249 29.66 -16.89 20.09
C GLU A 249 29.51 -17.56 18.72
N ARG A 250 30.67 -17.78 18.08
CA ARG A 250 30.82 -18.70 16.94
C ARG A 250 30.81 -20.12 17.48
N GLN A 251 29.93 -20.97 16.99
CA GLN A 251 30.21 -22.40 16.94
C GLN A 251 29.95 -22.96 15.54
N ARG A 252 30.99 -23.62 15.04
CA ARG A 252 31.04 -24.43 13.83
C ARG A 252 30.31 -25.75 14.09
N TYR A 253 29.60 -26.26 13.09
CA TYR A 253 29.33 -27.70 12.92
C TYR A 253 28.95 -27.92 11.44
N VAL A 254 29.91 -28.19 10.55
CA VAL A 254 30.34 -29.52 10.05
C VAL A 254 29.17 -30.38 9.54
N GLU A 255 29.06 -30.45 8.21
CA GLU A 255 28.38 -31.50 7.45
C GLU A 255 29.00 -32.88 7.72
N SER A 256 28.16 -33.89 7.96
CA SER A 256 28.51 -35.28 7.65
C SER A 256 27.25 -36.14 7.44
N THR A 257 27.10 -36.53 6.18
CA THR A 257 26.48 -37.72 5.58
C THR A 257 26.03 -38.89 6.47
N SER A 258 24.81 -39.37 6.17
CA SER A 258 24.45 -40.78 5.86
C SER A 258 25.21 -41.92 6.56
N GLU A 259 24.50 -42.71 7.38
CA GLU A 259 24.23 -44.14 7.08
C GLU A 259 23.38 -44.81 8.18
N ARG A 260 22.42 -45.65 7.73
CA ARG A 260 21.92 -46.91 8.36
C ARG A 260 21.13 -46.79 9.68
N CYS A 261 20.15 -47.63 10.00
CA CYS A 261 19.29 -48.62 9.35
C CYS A 261 18.49 -49.27 10.50
N HIS A 262 17.24 -49.68 10.24
CA HIS A 262 16.44 -50.67 10.99
C HIS A 262 16.12 -50.46 12.49
N LEU A 263 14.83 -50.32 12.82
CA LEU A 263 14.07 -51.34 13.59
C LEU A 263 12.56 -50.99 13.73
N LEU A 264 11.70 -51.82 13.13
CA LEU A 264 10.38 -52.33 13.60
C LEU A 264 9.31 -51.29 14.03
N TRP A 265 8.16 -51.09 13.38
CA TRP A 265 7.12 -52.02 12.88
C TRP A 265 6.83 -53.19 13.83
N PHE A 266 5.91 -53.00 14.79
CA PHE A 266 4.95 -54.01 15.27
C PHE A 266 3.93 -53.40 16.27
N ILE A 267 2.74 -54.04 16.37
CA ILE A 267 1.51 -53.79 17.18
C ILE A 267 0.41 -53.08 16.35
N ALA A 268 -0.78 -53.64 16.09
CA ALA A 268 -1.38 -54.94 16.37
C ALA A 268 -2.57 -55.20 15.43
N LEU A 269 -2.86 -56.49 15.21
CA LEU A 269 -3.90 -57.06 14.37
C LEU A 269 -5.33 -56.97 14.97
N HIS A 270 -6.29 -57.11 14.05
CA HIS A 270 -7.65 -57.67 14.16
C HIS A 270 -8.82 -56.75 14.54
N PHE A 271 -9.66 -56.47 13.53
CA PHE A 271 -11.10 -56.80 13.56
C PHE A 271 -11.64 -56.94 12.11
N LEU A 272 -12.20 -58.13 11.80
CA LEU A 272 -13.25 -58.53 10.81
C LEU A 272 -13.46 -57.67 9.54
N GLY A 273 -13.60 -58.16 8.31
CA GLY A 273 -13.90 -59.48 7.75
C GLY A 273 -14.57 -59.28 6.38
N SER A 274 -14.11 -60.04 5.36
CA SER A 274 -14.80 -60.47 4.13
C SER A 274 -15.56 -59.46 3.25
N ASN A 275 -15.15 -59.27 1.98
CA ASN A 275 -15.80 -59.86 0.79
C ASN A 275 -15.52 -59.17 -0.57
N ILE A 276 -15.37 -60.03 -1.60
CA ILE A 276 -15.74 -59.88 -3.03
C ILE A 276 -14.75 -59.21 -4.01
N TRP A 277 -14.06 -60.09 -4.75
CA TRP A 277 -13.90 -60.18 -6.22
C TRP A 277 -13.97 -58.94 -7.13
N GLY A 278 -13.00 -58.82 -8.04
CA GLY A 278 -13.19 -58.13 -9.32
C GLY A 278 -11.90 -57.74 -10.06
N ASN A 279 -11.46 -58.60 -10.98
CA ASN A 279 -10.38 -58.38 -11.96
C ASN A 279 -10.48 -57.02 -12.69
N ASN A 280 -9.32 -56.40 -13.00
CA ASN A 280 -8.88 -56.21 -14.39
C ASN A 280 -7.44 -55.68 -14.48
N GLN A 281 -6.64 -56.40 -15.27
CA GLN A 281 -5.34 -56.01 -15.78
C GLN A 281 -5.46 -54.79 -16.73
N CYS A 282 -4.45 -53.91 -16.74
CA CYS A 282 -3.85 -53.38 -17.97
C CYS A 282 -2.52 -52.65 -17.67
N GLU A 283 -1.55 -52.92 -18.55
CA GLU A 283 -0.11 -52.61 -18.55
C GLU A 283 0.28 -51.13 -18.39
N LEU A 284 1.31 -50.77 -17.62
CA LEU A 284 2.76 -50.74 -17.95
C LEU A 284 3.12 -49.90 -19.19
N LEU A 285 3.54 -48.64 -18.98
CA LEU A 285 4.50 -47.95 -19.84
C LEU A 285 5.54 -47.20 -19.02
N TRP A 286 6.78 -47.67 -19.18
CA TRP A 286 8.05 -47.19 -18.64
C TRP A 286 8.51 -45.92 -19.37
N PHE A 287 8.93 -44.88 -18.64
CA PHE A 287 9.89 -43.90 -19.16
C PHE A 287 11.06 -43.72 -18.20
N ARG A 288 12.25 -43.91 -18.77
CA ARG A 288 13.55 -44.12 -18.13
C ARG A 288 14.35 -42.82 -18.25
N CYS A 289 14.67 -42.16 -17.14
CA CYS A 289 15.64 -41.06 -17.12
C CYS A 289 17.07 -41.65 -17.13
N LYS A 290 17.85 -41.36 -18.18
CA LYS A 290 19.30 -41.63 -18.24
C LYS A 290 20.05 -40.39 -17.79
N ALA A 291 20.80 -40.52 -16.70
CA ALA A 291 21.94 -39.67 -16.38
C ALA A 291 23.18 -40.20 -17.12
N THR A 292 24.01 -39.30 -17.66
CA THR A 292 25.35 -39.62 -18.17
C THR A 292 26.36 -38.67 -17.56
N SER A 293 27.17 -39.19 -16.64
CA SER A 293 28.48 -38.66 -16.29
C SER A 293 29.53 -39.31 -17.19
N SER A 294 30.46 -38.53 -17.74
CA SER A 294 31.66 -39.04 -18.41
C SER A 294 32.87 -38.27 -17.88
N HIS A 295 33.71 -38.96 -17.12
CA HIS A 295 35.11 -38.61 -16.92
C HIS A 295 35.94 -39.14 -18.09
N ARG A 296 36.80 -38.28 -18.64
CA ARG A 296 38.22 -38.56 -18.90
C ARG A 296 38.96 -37.23 -18.99
#